data_AF-A0A537B5W4-F1
#
_entry.id   AF-A0A537B5W4-F1
#
_cell.length_a   1.000
_cell.length_b   1.000
_cell.length_c   1.000
_cell.angle_alpha   90.00
_cell.angle_beta   90.00
_cell.angle_gamma   90.00
#
_symmetry.space_group_name_H-M   'P 1'
#
loop_
_entity.id
_entity.type
_entity.pdbx_description
1 polymer ?
#
loop_
_entity_poly.entity_id
_entity_poly.type
_entity_poly.pdbx_seq_one_letter_code
_entity_poly.pdbx_strand_id
1 'polypeptide(L)'
;RRALNEAKARRHVVDVVETNAPELEALARERVLAQFFSPHMADIPSWGVPLHRMWISDRVDFFVVAFNTTKVRREELPATYEGFLDPRWRGRIGLEATDQEWLAGLAKYWGEKRALDFFRGLVAMKPDVRKGHVLLSEMVAAGEVPVSLTNYASNADSMKRRDKPIDWKPVEPVIGRPQAIGLAANAPHPNAGLLFADFVLSPEGQRLFHSMGRYPSSRKAESVRVAFPYLMLDPIALIDEDEKWLKLWNELVTVK
;
A
#
# COMPACT_ATOMS: atom_id res chain seq x y z
N ARG A 1 10.25 -9.50 -7.36
CA ARG A 1 11.59 -10.01 -7.79
C ARG A 1 11.75 -11.54 -7.89
N ARG A 2 11.44 -12.38 -6.87
CA ARG A 2 11.67 -13.84 -6.93
C ARG A 2 10.93 -14.53 -8.10
N ALA A 3 9.63 -14.28 -8.24
CA ALA A 3 8.82 -14.87 -9.31
C ALA A 3 9.36 -14.57 -10.72
N LEU A 4 9.83 -13.32 -10.94
CA LEU A 4 10.46 -12.93 -12.21
C LEU A 4 11.76 -13.69 -12.48
N ASN A 5 12.61 -13.84 -11.46
CA ASN A 5 13.88 -14.58 -11.59
C ASN A 5 13.64 -16.07 -11.85
N GLU A 6 12.66 -16.67 -11.18
CA GLU A 6 12.26 -18.06 -11.39
C GLU A 6 11.70 -18.26 -12.82
N ALA A 7 10.83 -17.37 -13.29
CA ALA A 7 10.31 -17.39 -14.66
C ALA A 7 11.43 -17.26 -15.71
N LYS A 8 12.37 -16.32 -15.54
CA LYS A 8 13.55 -16.17 -16.43
C LYS A 8 14.43 -17.42 -16.44
N ALA A 9 14.53 -18.11 -15.31
CA ALA A 9 15.24 -19.38 -15.17
C ALA A 9 14.41 -20.61 -15.61
N ARG A 10 13.20 -20.43 -16.16
CA ARG A 10 12.24 -21.51 -16.51
C ARG A 10 11.94 -22.46 -15.35
N ARG A 11 11.98 -21.94 -14.13
CA ARG A 11 11.53 -22.64 -12.92
C ARG A 11 10.13 -22.16 -12.60
N HIS A 12 9.16 -23.04 -12.73
CA HIS A 12 7.75 -22.74 -12.50
C HIS A 12 7.27 -23.46 -11.26
N VAL A 13 7.35 -22.78 -10.11
CA VAL A 13 7.10 -23.38 -8.79
C VAL A 13 5.94 -22.72 -8.04
N VAL A 14 5.36 -21.66 -8.59
CA VAL A 14 4.24 -20.92 -8.00
C VAL A 14 3.02 -21.01 -8.89
N ASP A 15 1.84 -21.15 -8.26
CA ASP A 15 0.55 -21.14 -8.95
C ASP A 15 -0.06 -19.74 -8.99
N VAL A 16 0.12 -18.99 -7.89
CA VAL A 16 -0.48 -17.69 -7.63
C VAL A 16 0.55 -16.76 -7.04
N VAL A 17 0.46 -15.48 -7.39
CA VAL A 17 1.22 -14.40 -6.77
C VAL A 17 0.21 -13.38 -6.23
N GLU A 18 0.22 -13.15 -4.91
CA GLU A 18 -0.50 -12.04 -4.26
C GLU A 18 0.52 -11.05 -3.70
N THR A 19 0.37 -9.78 -4.08
CA THR A 19 1.26 -8.68 -3.66
C THR A 19 0.62 -7.35 -4.10
N ASN A 20 1.34 -6.24 -3.92
CA ASN A 20 0.96 -4.95 -4.48
C ASN A 20 0.77 -4.99 -6.01
N ALA A 21 -0.25 -4.29 -6.50
CA ALA A 21 -0.60 -4.31 -7.92
C ALA A 21 0.51 -3.82 -8.86
N PRO A 22 1.36 -2.82 -8.52
CA PRO A 22 2.49 -2.45 -9.37
C PRO A 22 3.46 -3.63 -9.65
N GLU A 23 3.81 -4.45 -8.65
CA GLU A 23 4.69 -5.60 -8.90
C GLU A 23 3.99 -6.67 -9.76
N LEU A 24 2.68 -6.88 -9.60
CA LEU A 24 1.93 -7.77 -10.50
C LEU A 24 1.83 -7.21 -11.91
N GLU A 25 1.71 -5.90 -12.07
CA GLU A 25 1.75 -5.23 -13.37
C GLU A 25 3.12 -5.43 -14.06
N ALA A 26 4.22 -5.30 -13.31
CA ALA A 26 5.55 -5.63 -13.82
C ALA A 26 5.64 -7.09 -14.29
N LEU A 27 5.08 -8.04 -13.53
CA LEU A 27 5.01 -9.45 -13.95
C LEU A 27 4.10 -9.67 -15.17
N ALA A 28 3.00 -8.93 -15.29
CA ALA A 28 2.09 -9.00 -16.42
C ALA A 28 2.77 -8.54 -17.72
N ARG A 29 3.53 -7.44 -17.68
CA ARG A 29 4.29 -6.91 -18.82
C ARG A 29 5.36 -7.89 -19.31
N GLU A 30 5.96 -8.63 -18.38
CA GLU A 30 6.93 -9.71 -18.64
C GLU A 30 6.26 -11.05 -19.02
N ARG A 31 4.92 -11.08 -19.17
CA ARG A 31 4.13 -12.28 -19.51
C ARG A 31 4.33 -13.45 -18.53
N VAL A 32 4.67 -13.14 -17.28
CA VAL A 32 4.80 -14.14 -16.21
C VAL A 32 3.43 -14.53 -15.65
N LEU A 33 2.41 -13.70 -15.84
CA LEU A 33 1.05 -13.94 -15.39
C LEU A 33 0.13 -14.36 -16.55
N ALA A 34 -0.79 -15.29 -16.28
CA ALA A 34 -1.88 -15.66 -17.18
C ALA A 34 -3.05 -14.70 -17.04
N GLN A 35 -3.77 -14.51 -18.15
CA GLN A 35 -5.11 -13.96 -18.09
C GLN A 35 -6.03 -14.93 -17.35
N PHE A 36 -6.88 -14.43 -16.45
CA PHE A 36 -7.88 -15.27 -15.80
C PHE A 36 -9.21 -14.54 -15.60
N PHE A 37 -10.23 -15.33 -15.31
CA PHE A 37 -11.59 -14.85 -15.16
C PHE A 37 -12.20 -15.41 -13.88
N SER A 38 -12.84 -14.53 -13.11
CA SER A 38 -13.70 -14.86 -11.98
C SER A 38 -15.00 -14.05 -12.14
N PRO A 39 -16.18 -14.63 -11.88
CA PRO A 39 -17.43 -13.87 -11.86
C PRO A 39 -17.40 -12.71 -10.85
N HIS A 40 -16.58 -12.83 -9.80
CA HIS A 40 -16.46 -11.82 -8.74
C HIS A 40 -15.76 -10.53 -9.20
N MET A 41 -15.05 -10.55 -10.34
CA MET A 41 -14.43 -9.33 -10.88
C MET A 41 -15.46 -8.24 -11.20
N ALA A 42 -16.71 -8.60 -11.46
CA ALA A 42 -17.80 -7.66 -11.72
C ALA A 42 -18.07 -6.73 -10.52
N ASP A 43 -17.74 -7.18 -9.32
CA ASP A 43 -17.92 -6.43 -8.07
C ASP A 43 -16.68 -5.60 -7.71
N ILE A 44 -15.57 -5.77 -8.43
CA ILE A 44 -14.33 -5.01 -8.22
C ILE A 44 -14.38 -3.69 -9.01
N PRO A 45 -13.92 -2.57 -8.45
CA PRO A 45 -13.77 -1.33 -9.18
C PRO A 45 -12.90 -1.44 -10.42
N SER A 46 -13.15 -0.58 -11.42
CA SER A 46 -12.40 -0.61 -12.69
C SER A 46 -10.91 -0.38 -12.49
N TRP A 47 -10.49 0.42 -11.50
CA TRP A 47 -9.08 0.59 -11.15
C TRP A 47 -8.43 -0.71 -10.64
N GLY A 48 -9.22 -1.67 -10.18
CA GLY A 48 -8.78 -2.96 -9.67
C GLY A 48 -8.89 -4.10 -10.69
N VAL A 49 -9.33 -3.82 -11.92
CA VAL A 49 -9.46 -4.81 -13.00
C VAL A 49 -8.85 -4.24 -14.29
N PRO A 50 -7.55 -4.44 -14.54
CA PRO A 50 -6.91 -3.99 -15.76
C PRO A 50 -7.47 -4.72 -16.99
N LEU A 51 -7.41 -4.09 -18.16
CA LEU A 51 -7.99 -4.62 -19.41
C LEU A 51 -7.45 -6.01 -19.79
N HIS A 52 -6.16 -6.28 -19.52
CA HIS A 52 -5.53 -7.57 -19.80
C HIS A 52 -5.89 -8.68 -18.81
N ARG A 53 -6.48 -8.35 -17.64
CA ARG A 53 -6.95 -9.30 -16.60
C ARG A 53 -5.92 -10.33 -16.15
N MET A 54 -4.66 -9.93 -16.06
CA MET A 54 -3.59 -10.81 -15.54
C MET A 54 -3.39 -10.69 -14.03
N TRP A 55 -3.97 -9.65 -13.43
CA TRP A 55 -4.14 -9.49 -12.01
C TRP A 55 -5.50 -8.85 -11.74
N ILE A 56 -6.06 -9.10 -10.55
CA ILE A 56 -7.30 -8.47 -10.07
C ILE A 56 -7.05 -8.03 -8.64
N SER A 57 -7.48 -6.81 -8.28
CA SER A 57 -7.33 -6.30 -6.93
C SER A 57 -8.23 -7.03 -5.95
N ASP A 58 -7.66 -7.46 -4.83
CA ASP A 58 -8.34 -8.22 -3.78
C ASP A 58 -8.58 -7.37 -2.51
N ARG A 59 -7.65 -6.45 -2.20
CA ARG A 59 -7.73 -5.49 -1.10
C ARG A 59 -7.00 -4.19 -1.42
N VAL A 60 -7.20 -3.18 -0.57
CA VAL A 60 -6.52 -1.88 -0.63
C VAL A 60 -5.80 -1.62 0.68
N ASP A 61 -4.59 -1.07 0.58
CA ASP A 61 -3.90 -0.46 1.71
C ASP A 61 -3.96 1.07 1.59
N PHE A 62 -4.34 1.75 2.67
CA PHE A 62 -4.40 3.21 2.73
C PHE A 62 -3.24 3.75 3.57
N PHE A 63 -2.47 4.66 2.99
CA PHE A 63 -1.42 5.41 3.69
C PHE A 63 -2.07 6.44 4.62
N VAL A 64 -1.87 6.27 5.93
CA VAL A 64 -2.42 7.13 6.97
C VAL A 64 -1.37 7.56 7.97
N VAL A 65 -1.68 8.60 8.73
CA VAL A 65 -0.85 9.00 9.86
C VAL A 65 -1.20 8.13 11.06
N ALA A 66 -0.29 7.25 11.46
CA ALA A 66 -0.40 6.49 12.69
C ALA A 66 0.34 7.19 13.83
N PHE A 67 -0.17 7.07 15.05
CA PHE A 67 0.42 7.72 16.22
C PHE A 67 0.28 6.86 17.47
N ASN A 68 1.23 6.99 18.39
CA ASN A 68 1.16 6.33 19.69
C ASN A 68 0.21 7.09 20.62
N THR A 69 -0.86 6.44 21.08
CA THR A 69 -1.91 7.08 21.88
C THR A 69 -1.47 7.49 23.29
N THR A 70 -0.34 6.97 23.78
CA THR A 70 0.25 7.36 25.08
C THR A 70 1.25 8.52 24.95
N LYS A 71 1.68 8.86 23.74
CA LYS A 71 2.70 9.90 23.47
C LYS A 71 2.16 11.13 22.78
N VAL A 72 1.07 10.98 22.02
CA VAL A 72 0.48 12.03 21.19
C VAL A 72 -1.03 11.94 21.28
N ARG A 73 -1.71 13.03 21.61
CA ARG A 73 -3.17 13.11 21.51
C ARG A 73 -3.59 13.34 20.07
N ARG A 74 -4.76 12.83 19.68
CA ARG A 74 -5.26 12.91 18.30
C ARG A 74 -5.38 14.36 17.80
N GLU A 75 -5.75 15.28 18.69
CA GLU A 75 -5.96 16.70 18.42
C GLU A 75 -4.63 17.44 18.20
N GLU A 76 -3.53 16.88 18.69
CA GLU A 76 -2.19 17.42 18.42
C GLU A 76 -1.74 17.10 16.99
N LEU A 77 -2.37 16.17 16.27
CA LEU A 77 -1.96 15.86 14.89
C LEU A 77 -2.40 16.96 13.93
N PRO A 78 -1.49 17.48 13.09
CA PRO A 78 -1.82 18.37 11.98
C PRO A 78 -3.03 17.90 11.16
N ALA A 79 -3.75 18.87 10.61
CA ALA A 79 -4.82 18.60 9.66
C ALA A 79 -4.28 18.28 8.26
N THR A 80 -3.11 18.80 7.91
CA THR A 80 -2.43 18.58 6.62
C THR A 80 -1.01 18.08 6.85
N TYR A 81 -0.43 17.46 5.82
CA TYR A 81 0.94 16.97 5.88
C TYR A 81 1.97 18.08 6.15
N GLU A 82 1.79 19.28 5.60
CA GLU A 82 2.71 20.40 5.81
C GLU A 82 2.83 20.82 7.28
N GLY A 83 1.80 20.58 8.11
CA GLY A 83 1.90 20.85 9.55
C GLY A 83 2.87 19.91 10.29
N PHE A 84 3.31 18.81 9.67
CA PHE A 84 4.41 17.98 10.21
C PHE A 84 5.79 18.58 9.98
N LEU A 85 5.89 19.71 9.26
CA LEU A 85 7.14 20.47 9.11
C LEU A 85 7.40 21.42 10.31
N ASP A 86 6.46 21.52 11.26
CA ASP A 86 6.66 22.25 12.51
C ASP A 86 7.83 21.65 13.32
N PRO A 87 8.79 22.45 13.82
CA PRO A 87 9.95 21.99 14.59
C PRO A 87 9.65 21.01 15.72
N ARG A 88 8.46 21.03 16.32
CA ARG A 88 8.06 20.09 17.39
C ARG A 88 7.99 18.63 16.96
N TRP A 89 7.95 18.35 15.65
CA TRP A 89 7.95 17.01 15.07
C TRP A 89 9.34 16.49 14.69
N ARG A 90 10.38 17.32 14.84
CA ARG A 90 11.75 16.97 14.46
C ARG A 90 12.23 15.75 15.25
N GLY A 91 12.70 14.72 14.55
CA GLY A 91 13.15 13.46 15.14
C GLY A 91 12.02 12.57 15.71
N ARG A 92 10.75 12.88 15.41
CA ARG A 92 9.58 12.16 15.96
C ARG A 92 8.71 11.48 14.91
N ILE A 93 9.16 11.50 13.65
CA ILE A 93 8.42 10.98 12.50
C ILE A 93 9.07 9.68 12.05
N GLY A 94 8.28 8.62 11.86
CA GLY A 94 8.68 7.40 11.17
C GLY A 94 8.18 7.38 9.72
N LEU A 95 8.98 6.86 8.80
CA LEU A 95 8.62 6.63 7.40
C LEU A 95 9.03 5.22 6.97
N GLU A 96 8.27 4.64 6.04
CA GLU A 96 8.71 3.41 5.38
C GLU A 96 9.69 3.72 4.24
N ALA A 97 10.73 2.90 4.09
CA ALA A 97 11.86 3.17 3.20
C ALA A 97 11.56 3.00 1.69
N THR A 98 10.46 2.33 1.33
CA THR A 98 10.12 1.92 -0.04
C THR A 98 8.78 2.49 -0.53
N ASP A 99 8.37 3.63 0.02
CA ASP A 99 7.11 4.31 -0.32
C ASP A 99 7.27 5.38 -1.41
N GLN A 100 8.08 5.15 -2.44
CA GLN A 100 8.21 6.11 -3.56
C GLN A 100 6.86 6.41 -4.23
N GLU A 101 5.92 5.47 -4.16
CA GLU A 101 4.56 5.64 -4.68
C GLU A 101 3.69 6.59 -3.83
N TRP A 102 4.00 6.76 -2.54
CA TRP A 102 3.38 7.80 -1.71
C TRP A 102 3.82 9.19 -2.20
N LEU A 103 5.11 9.35 -2.53
CA LEU A 103 5.61 10.57 -3.16
C LEU A 103 4.93 10.83 -4.50
N ALA A 104 4.82 9.81 -5.36
CA ALA A 104 4.11 9.90 -6.63
C ALA A 104 2.64 10.32 -6.45
N GLY A 105 1.94 9.74 -5.47
CA GLY A 105 0.56 10.08 -5.14
C GLY A 105 0.40 11.53 -4.69
N LEU A 106 1.27 12.00 -3.80
CA LEU A 106 1.28 13.41 -3.37
C LEU A 106 1.61 14.37 -4.52
N ALA A 107 2.57 14.01 -5.38
CA ALA A 107 2.93 14.79 -6.56
C ALA A 107 1.78 14.89 -7.56
N LYS A 108 1.04 13.80 -7.79
CA LYS A 108 -0.16 13.79 -8.64
C LYS A 108 -1.27 14.69 -8.09
N TYR A 109 -1.45 14.72 -6.77
CA TYR A 109 -2.51 15.51 -6.14
C TYR A 109 -2.16 17.00 -6.00
N TRP A 110 -0.95 17.33 -5.57
CA TRP A 110 -0.52 18.72 -5.32
C TRP A 110 0.22 19.39 -6.48
N GLY A 111 0.65 18.61 -7.47
CA GLY A 111 1.68 19.02 -8.42
C GLY A 111 3.08 18.72 -7.88
N GLU A 112 3.97 18.31 -8.79
CA GLU A 112 5.31 17.82 -8.47
C GLU A 112 6.13 18.81 -7.65
N LYS A 113 6.15 20.10 -8.03
CA LYS A 113 6.92 21.12 -7.31
C LYS A 113 6.55 21.17 -5.81
N ARG A 114 5.25 21.22 -5.50
CA ARG A 114 4.78 21.31 -4.11
C ARG A 114 5.11 20.05 -3.32
N ALA A 115 4.95 18.87 -3.94
CA ALA A 115 5.33 17.61 -3.29
C ALA A 115 6.84 17.56 -3.00
N LEU A 116 7.69 17.88 -3.97
CA LEU A 116 9.14 17.88 -3.77
C LEU A 116 9.58 18.90 -2.69
N ASP A 117 8.99 20.08 -2.66
CA ASP A 117 9.24 21.08 -1.61
C ASP A 117 8.84 20.55 -0.22
N PHE A 118 7.69 19.86 -0.12
CA PHE A 118 7.27 19.18 1.12
C PHE A 118 8.27 18.10 1.55
N PHE A 119 8.69 17.20 0.65
CA PHE A 119 9.63 16.12 0.99
C PHE A 119 11.00 16.65 1.43
N ARG A 120 11.51 17.73 0.82
CA ARG A 120 12.74 18.39 1.28
C ARG A 120 12.58 18.89 2.72
N GLY A 121 11.45 19.52 3.03
CA GLY A 121 11.11 19.94 4.40
C GLY A 121 11.01 18.74 5.35
N LEU A 122 10.32 17.69 4.94
CA LEU A 122 10.09 16.48 5.74
C LEU A 122 11.40 15.79 6.09
N VAL A 123 12.31 15.63 5.14
CA VAL A 123 13.64 15.03 5.38
C VAL A 123 14.48 15.93 6.29
N ALA A 124 14.31 17.25 6.24
CA ALA A 124 14.93 18.16 7.19
C ALA A 124 14.42 17.96 8.62
N MET A 125 13.24 17.37 8.82
CA MET A 125 12.72 16.97 10.13
C MET A 125 13.41 15.74 10.73
N LYS A 126 14.36 15.12 10.02
CA LYS A 126 15.11 13.92 10.45
C LYS A 126 14.18 12.75 10.83
N PRO A 127 13.33 12.27 9.91
CA PRO A 127 12.49 11.10 10.18
C PRO A 127 13.37 9.85 10.39
N ASP A 128 12.89 8.90 11.21
CA ASP A 128 13.43 7.54 11.27
C ASP A 128 12.84 6.72 10.10
N VAL A 129 13.69 6.34 9.16
CA VAL A 129 13.30 5.63 7.93
C VAL A 129 13.62 4.15 8.08
N ARG A 130 12.60 3.30 8.00
CA ARG A 130 12.74 1.84 8.20
C ARG A 130 12.05 1.05 7.12
N LYS A 131 12.56 -0.14 6.84
CA LYS A 131 11.97 -1.04 5.86
C LYS A 131 10.94 -1.96 6.51
N GLY A 132 9.70 -1.92 6.01
CA GLY A 132 8.58 -2.77 6.40
C GLY A 132 7.49 -2.04 7.18
N HIS A 133 6.25 -2.05 6.66
CA HIS A 133 5.09 -1.42 7.27
C HIS A 133 4.63 -2.09 8.58
N VAL A 134 4.91 -3.38 8.75
CA VAL A 134 4.64 -4.09 10.02
C VAL A 134 5.58 -3.56 11.10
N LEU A 135 6.88 -3.49 10.81
CA LEU A 135 7.88 -2.92 11.72
C LEU A 135 7.55 -1.46 12.05
N LEU A 136 7.17 -0.66 11.06
CA LEU A 136 6.78 0.73 11.27
C LEU A 136 5.60 0.86 12.25
N SER A 137 4.57 0.02 12.11
CA SER A 137 3.46 -0.06 13.08
C SER A 137 3.93 -0.50 14.48
N GLU A 138 4.86 -1.45 14.57
CA GLU A 138 5.42 -1.91 15.84
C GLU A 138 6.20 -0.80 16.55
N MET A 139 7.01 -0.04 15.83
CA MET A 139 7.75 1.09 16.38
C MET A 139 6.82 2.19 16.89
N VAL A 140 5.73 2.49 16.16
CA VAL A 140 4.70 3.42 16.64
C VAL A 140 4.03 2.87 17.89
N ALA A 141 3.59 1.61 17.89
CA ALA A 141 2.96 0.98 19.05
C ALA A 141 3.90 0.90 20.27
N ALA A 142 5.20 0.70 20.07
CA ALA A 142 6.21 0.73 21.14
C ALA A 142 6.52 2.15 21.62
N GLY A 143 6.18 3.17 20.83
CA GLY A 143 6.46 4.58 21.11
C GLY A 143 7.90 4.99 20.78
N GLU A 144 8.63 4.16 20.03
CA GLU A 144 9.96 4.46 19.51
C GLU A 144 9.90 5.64 18.53
N VAL A 145 8.90 5.65 17.65
CA VAL A 145 8.49 6.84 16.88
C VAL A 145 7.09 7.28 17.31
N PRO A 146 6.89 8.50 17.81
CA PRO A 146 5.58 8.96 18.24
C PRO A 146 4.52 9.00 17.13
N VAL A 147 4.95 9.27 15.89
CA VAL A 147 4.08 9.38 14.71
C VAL A 147 4.76 8.75 13.49
N SER A 148 3.99 8.13 12.60
CA SER A 148 4.43 7.73 11.27
C SER A 148 3.48 8.27 10.20
N LEU A 149 4.01 8.74 9.07
CA LEU A 149 3.20 9.36 8.01
C LEU A 149 2.75 8.40 6.90
N THR A 150 3.38 7.23 6.78
CA THR A 150 3.11 6.28 5.69
C THR A 150 2.64 4.92 6.17
N ASN A 151 2.08 4.85 7.38
CA ASN A 151 1.61 3.58 7.90
C ASN A 151 0.33 3.10 7.17
N TYR A 152 0.11 1.78 7.12
CA TYR A 152 -1.16 1.25 6.64
C TYR A 152 -2.21 1.27 7.74
N ALA A 153 -3.39 1.82 7.42
CA ALA A 153 -4.52 1.83 8.34
C ALA A 153 -4.86 0.40 8.82
N SER A 154 -4.77 -0.59 7.93
CA SER A 154 -5.02 -1.99 8.22
C SER A 154 -4.04 -2.59 9.25
N ASN A 155 -2.77 -2.16 9.24
CA ASN A 155 -1.78 -2.59 10.23
C ASN A 155 -2.02 -1.91 11.59
N ALA A 156 -2.33 -0.61 11.59
CA ALA A 156 -2.67 0.10 12.82
C ALA A 156 -3.94 -0.48 13.47
N ASP A 157 -4.99 -0.77 12.69
CA ASP A 157 -6.21 -1.43 13.18
C ASP A 157 -5.92 -2.83 13.74
N SER A 158 -5.05 -3.60 13.09
CA SER A 158 -4.62 -4.91 13.60
C SER A 158 -3.87 -4.84 14.93
N MET A 159 -3.04 -3.81 15.12
CA MET A 159 -2.38 -3.56 16.41
C MET A 159 -3.39 -3.08 17.48
N LYS A 160 -4.32 -2.20 17.11
CA LYS A 160 -5.38 -1.69 18.00
C LYS A 160 -6.30 -2.79 18.51
N ARG A 161 -6.68 -3.76 17.66
CA ARG A 161 -7.43 -4.96 18.07
C ARG A 161 -6.68 -5.87 19.05
N ARG A 162 -5.36 -5.70 19.17
CA ARG A 162 -4.50 -6.41 20.15
C ARG A 162 -4.13 -5.50 21.33
N ASP A 163 -4.94 -4.48 21.59
CA ASP A 163 -4.79 -3.51 22.69
C ASP A 163 -3.42 -2.82 22.75
N LYS A 164 -2.77 -2.66 21.58
CA LYS A 164 -1.53 -1.88 21.49
C LYS A 164 -1.84 -0.37 21.48
N PRO A 165 -0.97 0.47 22.06
CA PRO A 165 -1.20 1.91 22.17
C PRO A 165 -0.92 2.65 20.86
N ILE A 166 -1.74 2.38 19.85
CA ILE A 166 -1.65 2.96 18.52
C ILE A 166 -3.06 3.26 17.99
N ASP A 167 -3.18 4.39 17.31
CA ASP A 167 -4.36 4.76 16.54
C ASP A 167 -3.90 5.49 15.26
N TRP A 168 -4.83 5.81 14.37
CA TRP A 168 -4.49 6.51 13.14
C TRP A 168 -5.51 7.59 12.77
N LYS A 169 -5.05 8.57 11.99
CA LYS A 169 -5.84 9.69 11.47
C LYS A 169 -5.63 9.78 9.95
N PRO A 170 -6.71 9.87 9.15
CA PRO A 170 -6.56 10.20 7.74
C PRO A 170 -6.11 11.66 7.62
N VAL A 171 -5.00 11.89 6.91
CA VAL A 171 -4.50 13.22 6.56
C VAL A 171 -4.55 13.32 5.05
N GLU A 172 -5.24 14.34 4.54
CA GLU A 172 -5.51 14.45 3.11
C GLU A 172 -4.29 15.00 2.34
N PRO A 173 -4.03 14.48 1.13
CA PRO A 173 -4.75 13.37 0.49
C PRO A 173 -4.37 12.01 1.09
N VAL A 174 -5.37 11.16 1.33
CA VAL A 174 -5.11 9.75 1.66
C VAL A 174 -4.84 9.00 0.37
N ILE A 175 -3.71 8.33 0.29
CA ILE A 175 -3.33 7.56 -0.89
C ILE A 175 -3.75 6.09 -0.68
N GLY A 176 -4.51 5.55 -1.62
CA GLY A 176 -4.91 4.15 -1.64
C GLY A 176 -4.09 3.37 -2.64
N ARG A 177 -3.51 2.24 -2.20
CA ARG A 177 -2.72 1.35 -3.04
C ARG A 177 -3.42 0.00 -3.20
N PRO A 178 -3.73 -0.42 -4.44
CA PRO A 178 -4.25 -1.76 -4.68
C PRO A 178 -3.23 -2.83 -4.29
N GLN A 179 -3.71 -3.85 -3.58
CA GLN A 179 -3.12 -5.18 -3.56
C GLN A 179 -3.95 -6.05 -4.49
N ALA A 180 -3.32 -7.09 -5.02
CA ALA A 180 -3.93 -7.88 -6.07
C ALA A 180 -3.38 -9.30 -6.06
N ILE A 181 -4.14 -10.16 -6.73
CA ILE A 181 -3.84 -11.55 -6.98
C ILE A 181 -3.69 -11.79 -8.49
N GLY A 182 -2.68 -12.55 -8.88
CA GLY A 182 -2.43 -12.96 -10.27
C GLY A 182 -2.09 -14.44 -10.37
N LEU A 183 -2.47 -15.08 -11.47
CA LEU A 183 -2.14 -16.48 -11.75
C LEU A 183 -0.86 -16.57 -12.56
N ALA A 184 0.05 -17.47 -12.19
CA ALA A 184 1.27 -17.69 -12.97
C ALA A 184 0.95 -18.33 -14.33
N ALA A 185 1.54 -17.82 -15.41
CA ALA A 185 1.29 -18.29 -16.77
C ALA A 185 1.65 -19.76 -17.00
N ASN A 186 2.67 -20.24 -16.27
CA ASN A 186 3.15 -21.62 -16.31
C ASN A 186 2.95 -22.32 -14.95
N ALA A 187 1.89 -22.00 -14.23
CA ALA A 187 1.56 -22.61 -12.93
C ALA A 187 1.62 -24.15 -13.01
N PRO A 188 2.29 -24.85 -12.08
CA PRO A 188 2.27 -26.32 -12.02
C PRO A 188 0.87 -26.89 -11.71
N HIS A 189 0.02 -26.12 -11.03
CA HIS A 189 -1.35 -26.48 -10.66
C HIS A 189 -2.35 -25.35 -11.06
N PRO A 190 -2.57 -25.10 -12.35
CA PRO A 190 -3.30 -23.92 -12.82
C PRO A 190 -4.76 -23.91 -12.34
N ASN A 191 -5.43 -25.06 -12.28
CA ASN A 191 -6.82 -25.16 -11.82
C ASN A 191 -6.94 -24.89 -10.32
N ALA A 192 -5.99 -25.36 -9.52
CA ALA A 192 -5.98 -25.08 -8.08
C ALA A 192 -5.68 -23.59 -7.82
N GLY A 193 -4.74 -23.01 -8.56
CA GLY A 193 -4.47 -21.58 -8.51
C GLY A 193 -5.69 -20.73 -8.88
N LEU A 194 -6.41 -21.10 -9.94
CA LEU A 194 -7.65 -20.42 -10.34
C LEU A 194 -8.74 -20.52 -9.26
N LEU A 195 -8.96 -21.70 -8.68
CA LEU A 195 -9.92 -21.86 -7.57
C LEU A 195 -9.54 -21.00 -6.37
N PHE A 196 -8.25 -20.91 -6.05
CA PHE A 196 -7.77 -20.05 -4.96
C PHE A 196 -8.00 -18.57 -5.26
N ALA A 197 -7.68 -18.10 -6.48
CA ALA A 197 -7.93 -16.71 -6.87
C ALA A 197 -9.43 -16.38 -6.88
N ASP A 198 -10.28 -17.30 -7.34
CA ASP A 198 -11.73 -17.15 -7.29
C ASP A 198 -12.24 -17.04 -5.85
N PHE A 199 -11.76 -17.90 -4.94
CA PHE A 199 -12.08 -17.83 -3.51
C PHE A 199 -11.67 -16.48 -2.89
N VAL A 200 -10.45 -15.99 -3.15
CA VAL A 200 -9.94 -14.71 -2.64
C VAL A 200 -10.84 -13.53 -3.06
N LEU A 201 -11.35 -13.56 -4.30
CA LEU A 201 -12.23 -12.54 -4.86
C LEU A 201 -13.70 -12.72 -4.45
N SER A 202 -14.09 -13.92 -4.02
CA SER A 202 -15.47 -14.25 -3.64
C SER A 202 -15.97 -13.43 -2.43
N PRO A 203 -17.30 -13.35 -2.21
CA PRO A 203 -17.85 -12.76 -1.00
C PRO A 203 -17.27 -13.34 0.29
N GLU A 204 -16.90 -14.62 0.30
CA GLU A 204 -16.28 -15.26 1.46
C GLU A 204 -14.86 -14.75 1.70
N GLY A 205 -14.00 -14.74 0.68
CA GLY A 205 -12.64 -14.21 0.78
C GLY A 205 -12.60 -12.73 1.15
N GLN A 206 -13.51 -11.94 0.57
CA GLN A 206 -13.65 -10.52 0.87
C GLN A 206 -14.15 -10.28 2.32
N ARG A 207 -15.07 -11.12 2.85
CA ARG A 207 -15.44 -11.08 4.28
C ARG A 207 -14.27 -11.48 5.18
N LEU A 208 -13.45 -12.44 4.78
CA LEU A 208 -12.26 -12.83 5.53
C LEU A 208 -11.28 -11.65 5.64
N PHE A 209 -11.00 -10.94 4.54
CA PHE A 209 -10.21 -9.71 4.57
C PHE A 209 -10.76 -8.68 5.54
N HIS A 210 -12.08 -8.43 5.50
CA HIS A 210 -12.73 -7.51 6.43
C HIS A 210 -12.57 -7.94 7.90
N SER A 211 -12.76 -9.23 8.20
CA SER A 211 -12.59 -9.76 9.57
C SER A 211 -11.17 -9.59 10.10
N MET A 212 -10.17 -9.57 9.20
CA MET A 212 -8.76 -9.28 9.51
C MET A 212 -8.46 -7.77 9.53
N GLY A 213 -9.47 -6.91 9.40
CA GLY A 213 -9.32 -5.45 9.33
C GLY A 213 -8.58 -4.96 8.10
N ARG A 214 -8.61 -5.73 7.00
CA ARG A 214 -8.16 -5.26 5.68
C ARG A 214 -9.35 -4.58 4.98
N TYR A 215 -9.06 -3.77 3.97
CA TYR A 215 -10.07 -3.11 3.16
C TYR A 215 -10.29 -3.92 1.88
N PRO A 216 -11.36 -4.73 1.78
CA PRO A 216 -11.58 -5.57 0.60
C PRO A 216 -11.89 -4.69 -0.62
N SER A 217 -11.44 -5.11 -1.80
CA SER A 217 -11.65 -4.35 -3.04
C SER A 217 -13.08 -4.48 -3.57
N SER A 218 -13.82 -5.53 -3.21
CA SER A 218 -15.20 -5.71 -3.66
C SER A 218 -16.14 -4.62 -3.14
N ARG A 219 -16.90 -4.02 -4.06
CA ARG A 219 -17.94 -3.04 -3.75
C ARG A 219 -19.10 -3.62 -2.94
N LYS A 220 -19.26 -4.95 -2.96
CA LYS A 220 -20.27 -5.67 -2.18
C LYS A 220 -19.78 -6.13 -0.82
N ALA A 221 -18.49 -6.04 -0.55
CA ALA A 221 -17.98 -6.39 0.77
C ALA A 221 -18.54 -5.41 1.81
N GLU A 222 -18.92 -5.95 2.96
CA GLU A 222 -18.95 -5.15 4.18
C GLU A 222 -17.52 -4.73 4.44
N SER A 223 -17.15 -3.53 4.00
CA SER A 223 -15.94 -2.87 4.46
C SER A 223 -16.32 -1.96 5.61
N VAL A 224 -15.38 -1.71 6.52
CA VAL A 224 -15.36 -0.41 7.20
C VAL A 224 -15.39 0.60 6.07
N ARG A 225 -16.58 1.14 5.77
CA ARG A 225 -16.74 2.11 4.69
C ARG A 225 -15.66 3.13 4.92
N VAL A 226 -14.76 3.24 3.96
CA VAL A 226 -13.67 4.21 3.98
C VAL A 226 -14.36 5.57 3.99
N ALA A 227 -14.61 6.10 5.19
CA ALA A 227 -15.44 7.27 5.42
C ALA A 227 -14.62 8.57 5.26
N PHE A 228 -13.56 8.50 4.44
CA PHE A 228 -12.67 9.59 4.13
C PHE A 228 -12.37 9.59 2.63
N PRO A 229 -12.15 10.77 2.02
CA PRO A 229 -11.74 10.85 0.63
C PRO A 229 -10.34 10.25 0.44
N TYR A 230 -10.12 9.58 -0.67
CA TYR A 230 -8.82 9.00 -1.02
C TYR A 230 -8.55 9.09 -2.52
N LEU A 231 -7.27 9.13 -2.87
CA LEU A 231 -6.78 9.02 -4.23
C LEU A 231 -6.24 7.60 -4.44
N MET A 232 -6.87 6.83 -5.34
CA MET A 232 -6.31 5.55 -5.75
C MET A 232 -5.12 5.77 -6.68
N LEU A 233 -4.02 5.10 -6.37
CA LEU A 233 -2.90 4.99 -7.29
C LEU A 233 -3.30 4.15 -8.51
N ASP A 234 -2.77 4.53 -9.67
CA ASP A 234 -2.89 3.78 -10.91
C ASP A 234 -1.64 2.89 -11.03
N PRO A 235 -1.76 1.55 -10.88
CA PRO A 235 -0.60 0.67 -10.92
C PRO A 235 0.14 0.68 -12.26
N ILE A 236 -0.55 0.94 -13.37
CA ILE A 236 0.03 0.95 -14.70
C ILE A 236 0.89 2.20 -14.86
N ALA A 237 0.33 3.36 -14.55
CA ALA A 237 1.07 4.63 -14.60
C ALA A 237 2.26 4.65 -13.61
N LEU A 238 2.09 4.05 -12.43
CA LEU A 238 3.20 3.94 -11.47
C LEU A 238 4.38 3.14 -12.02
N ILE A 239 4.13 2.06 -12.76
CA ILE A 239 5.21 1.28 -13.38
C ILE A 239 5.88 2.03 -14.52
N ASP A 240 5.13 2.80 -15.31
CA ASP A 240 5.70 3.65 -16.37
C ASP A 240 6.62 4.75 -15.80
N GLU A 241 6.33 5.21 -14.59
CA GLU A 241 7.07 6.30 -13.94
C GLU A 241 7.97 5.82 -12.77
N ASP A 242 8.07 4.52 -12.51
CA ASP A 242 8.72 3.98 -11.30
C ASP A 242 10.17 4.42 -11.19
N GLU A 243 10.93 4.40 -12.29
CA GLU A 243 12.33 4.82 -12.30
C GLU A 243 12.48 6.29 -11.85
N LYS A 244 11.59 7.17 -12.32
CA LYS A 244 11.58 8.59 -11.94
C LYS A 244 11.31 8.73 -10.43
N TRP A 245 10.25 8.09 -9.94
CA TRP A 245 9.84 8.24 -8.54
C TRP A 245 10.82 7.59 -7.58
N LEU A 246 11.37 6.43 -7.93
CA LEU A 246 12.40 5.74 -7.17
C LEU A 246 13.68 6.58 -7.09
N LYS A 247 14.11 7.19 -8.21
CA LYS A 247 15.27 8.10 -8.22
C LYS A 247 15.05 9.28 -7.28
N LEU A 248 13.92 9.99 -7.41
CA LEU A 248 13.58 11.13 -6.56
C LEU A 248 13.47 10.73 -5.09
N TRP A 249 12.86 9.59 -4.80
CA TRP A 249 12.76 9.06 -3.44
C TRP A 249 14.13 8.76 -2.84
N ASN A 250 15.03 8.14 -3.60
CA ASN A 250 16.38 7.86 -3.12
C ASN A 250 17.15 9.16 -2.85
N GLU A 251 17.11 10.12 -3.77
CA GLU A 251 17.75 11.43 -3.63
C GLU A 251 17.25 12.22 -2.41
N LEU A 252 15.96 12.10 -2.07
CA LEU A 252 15.35 12.85 -0.98
C LEU A 252 15.44 12.10 0.36
N VAL A 253 15.04 10.83 0.40
CA VAL A 253 14.72 10.11 1.64
C VAL A 253 15.80 9.08 2.01
N THR A 254 16.36 8.37 1.04
CA THR A 254 17.23 7.20 1.32
C THR A 254 18.71 7.57 1.39
N VAL A 255 19.16 8.63 0.71
CA VAL A 255 20.55 9.09 0.75
C VAL A 255 20.76 9.99 1.97
N LYS A 256 21.07 9.37 3.13
CA LYS A 256 21.83 9.99 4.25
C LYS A 256 22.64 8.96 5.01
#